data_AF-A0A639LTY3-F1
#
_entry.id   AF-A0A639LTY3-F1
#
_cell.length_a   1.000
_cell.length_b   1.000
_cell.length_c   1.000
_cell.angle_alpha   90.00
_cell.angle_beta   90.00
_cell.angle_gamma   90.00
#
_symmetry.space_group_name_H-M   'P 1'
#
loop_
_entity.id
_entity.type
_entity.pdbx_description
1 polymer ?
#
loop_
_entity_poly.entity_id
_entity_poly.type
_entity_poly.pdbx_seq_one_letter_code
_entity_poly.pdbx_strand_id
1 'polypeptide(L)'
;MNKQNIHISPEAQARVRQQELAEQDEAAKRAKKNYNFVQIEKRALRLVRELYEANPAAGKLLFILAEKMNRQNALVCSYDTMSKITGLGRTTLYKAVKYLKEHNWVEVIKVGTANAYVINSRVFWQSHGD
;
A
#
# COMPACT_ATOMS: atom_id res chain seq x y z
N MET A 1 -36.31 -7.89 -48.29
CA MET A 1 -36.46 -7.42 -46.90
C MET A 1 -35.46 -6.29 -46.68
N ASN A 2 -35.97 -5.07 -46.50
CA ASN A 2 -35.19 -3.83 -46.47
C ASN A 2 -34.53 -3.66 -45.10
N LYS A 3 -33.18 -3.68 -45.01
CA LYS A 3 -32.47 -3.35 -43.77
C LYS A 3 -32.47 -1.83 -43.63
N GLN A 4 -33.35 -1.30 -42.78
CA GLN A 4 -33.31 0.11 -42.40
C GLN A 4 -31.95 0.38 -41.74
N ASN A 5 -31.08 1.13 -42.42
CA ASN A 5 -29.88 1.68 -41.83
C ASN A 5 -30.32 2.67 -40.74
N ILE A 6 -30.15 2.28 -39.48
CA ILE A 6 -30.44 3.13 -38.33
C ILE A 6 -29.38 4.24 -38.35
N HIS A 7 -29.73 5.40 -38.90
CA HIS A 7 -28.89 6.59 -38.83
C HIS A 7 -28.96 7.13 -37.41
N ILE A 8 -27.99 6.72 -36.58
CA ILE A 8 -27.86 7.20 -35.21
C ILE A 8 -27.49 8.68 -35.29
N SER A 9 -28.36 9.55 -34.78
CA SER A 9 -28.13 11.00 -34.82
C SER A 9 -26.83 11.36 -34.10
N PRO A 10 -26.13 12.44 -34.53
CA PRO A 10 -24.92 12.92 -33.85
C PRO A 10 -25.12 13.15 -32.34
N GLU A 11 -26.33 13.54 -31.95
CA GLU A 11 -26.72 13.71 -30.54
C GLU A 11 -26.78 12.39 -29.76
N ALA A 12 -27.31 11.33 -30.38
CA ALA A 12 -27.32 10.01 -29.76
C ALA A 12 -25.90 9.46 -29.58
N GLN A 13 -25.00 9.70 -30.54
CA GLN A 13 -23.58 9.35 -30.41
C GLN A 13 -22.88 10.14 -29.30
N ALA A 14 -23.18 11.44 -29.16
CA ALA A 14 -22.63 12.29 -28.10
C ALA A 14 -23.09 11.84 -26.71
N ARG A 15 -24.35 11.42 -26.55
CA ARG A 15 -24.90 10.89 -25.28
C ARG A 15 -24.25 9.57 -24.87
N VAL A 16 -24.06 8.65 -25.82
CA VAL A 16 -23.37 7.37 -25.56
C VAL A 16 -21.93 7.63 -25.12
N ARG A 17 -21.20 8.50 -25.83
CA ARG A 17 -19.82 8.87 -25.47
C ARG A 17 -19.74 9.53 -24.09
N GLN A 18 -20.71 10.37 -23.72
CA GLN A 18 -20.78 10.97 -22.39
C GLN A 18 -21.04 9.94 -21.29
N GLN A 19 -21.88 8.93 -21.54
CA GLN A 19 -22.11 7.81 -20.62
C GLN A 19 -20.85 6.95 -20.47
N GLU A 20 -20.18 6.61 -21.57
CA GLU A 20 -18.92 5.86 -21.54
C GLU A 20 -17.81 6.61 -20.78
N LEU A 21 -17.66 7.92 -20.98
CA LEU A 21 -16.72 8.76 -20.23
C LEU A 21 -17.05 8.81 -18.73
N ALA A 22 -18.34 8.93 -18.38
CA ALA A 22 -18.78 8.95 -16.98
C ALA A 22 -18.54 7.60 -16.30
N GLU A 23 -18.80 6.48 -16.99
CA GLU A 23 -18.54 5.13 -16.51
C GLU A 23 -17.03 4.88 -16.34
N GLN A 24 -16.20 5.35 -17.27
CA GLN A 24 -14.74 5.29 -17.16
C GLN A 24 -14.22 6.11 -15.97
N ASP A 25 -14.74 7.32 -15.76
CA ASP A 25 -14.39 8.17 -14.61
C ASP A 25 -14.85 7.55 -13.28
N GLU A 26 -16.02 6.93 -13.25
CA GLU A 26 -16.53 6.27 -12.05
C GLU A 26 -15.74 4.98 -11.74
N ALA A 27 -15.39 4.21 -12.76
CA ALA A 27 -14.50 3.06 -12.65
C ALA A 27 -13.10 3.47 -12.17
N ALA A 28 -12.53 4.55 -12.72
CA ALA A 28 -11.26 5.11 -12.26
C ALA A 28 -11.35 5.58 -10.80
N LYS A 29 -12.47 6.21 -10.39
CA LYS A 29 -12.72 6.60 -8.99
C LYS A 29 -12.90 5.41 -8.06
N ARG A 30 -13.55 4.32 -8.51
CA ARG A 30 -13.71 3.07 -7.75
C ARG A 30 -12.37 2.34 -7.58
N ALA A 31 -11.58 2.23 -8.64
CA ALA A 31 -10.21 1.71 -8.57
C ALA A 31 -9.32 2.53 -7.62
N LYS A 32 -9.55 3.84 -7.54
CA LYS A 32 -8.87 4.74 -6.61
C LYS A 32 -9.34 4.59 -5.14
N LYS A 33 -10.57 4.12 -4.91
CA LYS A 33 -11.21 4.07 -3.57
C LYS A 33 -10.62 3.03 -2.62
N ASN A 34 -9.91 2.00 -3.13
CA ASN A 34 -9.36 0.92 -2.30
C ASN A 34 -7.84 1.00 -2.04
N TYR A 35 -7.17 2.11 -2.42
CA TYR A 35 -5.71 2.25 -2.34
C TYR A 35 -5.20 3.06 -1.13
N ASN A 36 -6.04 3.88 -0.50
CA ASN A 36 -5.61 4.90 0.47
C ASN A 36 -5.64 4.46 1.94
N PHE A 37 -5.86 3.18 2.23
CA PHE A 37 -5.87 2.68 3.60
C PHE A 37 -5.12 1.37 3.72
N VAL A 38 -4.56 1.15 4.89
CA VAL A 38 -3.96 -0.11 5.33
C VAL A 38 -4.93 -0.78 6.29
N GLN A 39 -5.16 -2.06 6.09
CA GLN A 39 -5.95 -2.89 6.99
C GLN A 39 -5.03 -3.65 7.93
N ILE A 40 -5.47 -3.80 9.18
CA ILE A 40 -4.76 -4.53 10.22
C ILE A 40 -5.68 -5.63 10.75
N GLU A 41 -5.16 -6.85 10.88
CA GLU A 41 -5.92 -7.96 11.44
C GLU A 41 -6.26 -7.71 12.91
N LYS A 42 -7.51 -7.97 13.30
CA LYS A 42 -8.03 -7.61 14.62
C LYS A 42 -7.29 -8.33 15.76
N ARG A 43 -6.97 -9.61 15.62
CA ARG A 43 -6.18 -10.36 16.62
C ARG A 43 -4.75 -9.84 16.71
N ALA A 44 -4.18 -9.33 15.62
CA ALA A 44 -2.84 -8.76 15.61
C ALA A 44 -2.73 -7.40 16.32
N LEU A 45 -3.84 -6.70 16.57
CA LEU A 45 -3.83 -5.44 17.35
C LEU A 45 -3.24 -5.61 18.75
N ARG A 46 -3.43 -6.78 19.38
CA ARG A 46 -2.79 -7.07 20.67
C ARG A 46 -1.26 -7.15 20.52
N LEU A 47 -0.78 -7.86 19.51
CA LEU A 47 0.65 -7.99 19.23
C LEU A 47 1.29 -6.64 18.89
N VAL A 48 0.56 -5.76 18.21
CA VAL A 48 1.02 -4.39 17.94
C VAL A 48 1.22 -3.62 19.25
N ARG A 49 0.31 -3.73 20.21
CA ARG A 49 0.48 -3.09 21.53
C ARG A 49 1.69 -3.65 22.28
N GLU A 50 1.83 -4.97 22.32
CA GLU A 50 2.99 -5.63 22.97
C GLU A 50 4.31 -5.23 22.30
N LEU A 51 4.34 -5.05 20.97
CA LEU A 51 5.48 -4.50 20.24
C LEU A 51 5.83 -3.08 20.70
N TYR A 52 4.84 -2.20 20.86
CA TYR A 52 5.08 -0.82 21.32
C TYR A 52 5.58 -0.75 22.76
N GLU A 53 5.08 -1.62 23.64
CA GLU A 53 5.54 -1.73 25.03
C GLU A 53 6.99 -2.21 25.11
N ALA A 54 7.35 -3.22 24.30
CA ALA A 54 8.70 -3.78 24.30
C ALA A 54 9.72 -2.91 23.55
N ASN A 55 9.33 -2.31 22.41
CA ASN A 55 10.22 -1.55 21.56
C ASN A 55 9.47 -0.45 20.78
N PRO A 56 9.32 0.76 21.36
CA PRO A 56 8.62 1.87 20.73
C PRO A 56 9.20 2.30 19.38
N ALA A 57 10.52 2.18 19.20
CA ALA A 57 11.18 2.54 17.94
C ALA A 57 10.83 1.55 16.82
N ALA A 58 10.73 0.26 17.14
CA ALA A 58 10.26 -0.77 16.21
C ALA A 58 8.78 -0.59 15.86
N GLY A 59 7.92 -0.27 16.84
CA GLY A 59 6.52 0.08 16.60
C GLY A 59 6.37 1.28 15.65
N LYS A 60 7.09 2.38 15.92
CA LYS A 60 7.14 3.56 15.04
C LYS A 60 7.59 3.18 13.62
N LEU A 61 8.66 2.42 13.49
CA LEU A 61 9.19 1.99 12.20
C LEU A 61 8.15 1.16 11.43
N LEU A 62 7.51 0.19 12.08
CA LEU A 62 6.50 -0.67 11.45
C LEU A 62 5.33 0.14 10.86
N PHE A 63 4.82 1.13 11.58
CA PHE A 63 3.74 1.98 11.09
C PHE A 63 4.17 2.92 9.95
N ILE A 64 5.41 3.42 9.98
CA ILE A 64 5.97 4.19 8.86
C ILE A 64 6.13 3.31 7.62
N LEU A 65 6.59 2.06 7.80
CA LEU A 65 6.65 1.10 6.69
C LEU A 65 5.26 0.86 6.12
N ALA A 66 4.25 0.63 6.98
CA ALA A 66 2.87 0.40 6.56
C ALA A 66 2.29 1.62 5.81
N GLU A 67 2.61 2.84 6.25
CA GLU A 67 2.20 4.08 5.59
C GLU A 67 2.81 4.23 4.19
N LYS A 68 4.06 3.77 4.00
CA LYS A 68 4.86 4.02 2.79
C LYS A 68 4.99 2.82 1.85
N MET A 69 4.46 1.66 2.20
CA MET A 69 4.59 0.44 1.40
C MET A 69 3.81 0.55 0.07
N ASN A 70 4.29 -0.18 -0.93
CA ASN A 70 3.63 -0.34 -2.22
C ASN A 70 2.63 -1.51 -2.20
N ARG A 71 2.02 -1.81 -3.37
CA ARG A 71 1.04 -2.90 -3.56
C ARG A 71 1.58 -4.30 -3.26
N GLN A 72 2.90 -4.45 -3.12
CA GLN A 72 3.59 -5.68 -2.74
C GLN A 72 3.90 -5.73 -1.24
N ASN A 73 3.27 -4.86 -0.44
CA ASN A 73 3.48 -4.76 1.01
C ASN A 73 4.94 -4.42 1.37
N ALA A 74 5.67 -3.75 0.48
CA ALA A 74 7.10 -3.51 0.62
C ALA A 74 7.47 -2.02 0.47
N LEU A 75 8.48 -1.59 1.23
CA LEU A 75 9.19 -0.33 0.98
C LEU A 75 10.63 -0.64 0.57
N VAL A 76 11.07 -0.13 -0.59
CA VAL A 76 12.45 -0.27 -1.04
C VAL A 76 13.17 1.06 -0.89
N CYS A 77 14.18 1.12 -0.04
CA CYS A 77 14.98 2.33 0.12
C CYS A 77 16.38 2.01 0.69
N SER A 78 17.31 2.96 0.55
CA SER A 78 18.59 2.88 1.23
C SER A 78 18.41 3.08 2.74
N TYR A 79 19.40 2.63 3.50
CA TYR A 79 19.40 2.80 4.94
C TYR A 79 19.41 4.28 5.37
N ASP A 80 20.13 5.12 4.64
CA ASP A 80 20.19 6.57 4.89
C ASP A 80 18.85 7.24 4.59
N THR A 81 18.18 6.83 3.51
CA THR A 81 16.82 7.31 3.21
C THR A 81 15.84 6.90 4.29
N MET A 82 15.91 5.65 4.78
CA MET A 82 15.07 5.19 5.88
C MET A 82 15.30 6.02 7.16
N SER A 83 16.56 6.33 7.49
CA SER A 83 16.90 7.18 8.64
C SER A 83 16.28 8.58 8.50
N LYS A 84 16.32 9.18 7.30
CA LYS A 84 15.67 10.48 7.02
C LYS A 84 14.15 10.41 7.14
N ILE A 85 13.52 9.37 6.60
CA ILE A 85 12.05 9.18 6.66
C ILE A 85 11.59 9.01 8.11
N THR A 86 12.31 8.22 8.90
CA THR A 86 11.92 7.85 10.26
C THR A 86 12.34 8.87 11.32
N GLY A 87 13.31 9.73 11.00
CA GLY A 87 14.01 10.59 11.96
C GLY A 87 14.83 9.82 13.00
N LEU A 88 15.01 8.50 12.82
CA LEU A 88 15.77 7.67 13.76
C LEU A 88 17.25 7.68 13.40
N GLY A 89 18.11 7.80 14.41
CA GLY A 89 19.55 7.59 14.24
C GLY A 89 19.88 6.17 13.78
N ARG A 90 21.02 5.99 13.10
CA ARG A 90 21.40 4.72 12.45
C ARG A 90 21.34 3.51 13.39
N THR A 91 21.84 3.65 14.62
CA THR A 91 21.87 2.57 15.62
C THR A 91 20.47 2.20 16.09
N THR A 92 19.60 3.18 16.33
CA THR A 92 18.20 2.96 16.73
C THR A 92 17.43 2.28 15.61
N LEU A 93 17.59 2.76 14.38
CA LEU A 93 17.00 2.11 13.21
C LEU A 93 17.48 0.66 13.06
N TYR A 94 18.74 0.38 13.36
CA TYR A 94 19.32 -0.97 13.20
C TYR A 94 18.68 -1.94 14.18
N LYS A 95 18.61 -1.53 15.45
CA LYS A 95 17.97 -2.30 16.51
C LYS A 95 16.48 -2.50 16.24
N ALA A 96 15.79 -1.46 15.73
CA ALA A 96 14.38 -1.54 15.37
C ALA A 96 14.14 -2.54 14.21
N VAL A 97 14.90 -2.44 13.12
CA VAL A 97 14.83 -3.38 12.00
C VAL A 97 15.14 -4.80 12.45
N LYS A 98 16.18 -4.99 13.26
CA LYS A 98 16.55 -6.29 13.82
C LYS A 98 15.40 -6.90 14.64
N TYR A 99 14.81 -6.12 15.53
CA TYR A 99 13.67 -6.55 16.34
C TYR A 99 12.47 -6.94 15.46
N LEU A 100 12.09 -6.11 14.49
CA LEU A 100 10.97 -6.43 13.59
C LEU A 100 11.22 -7.71 12.78
N LYS A 101 12.47 -7.96 12.38
CA LYS A 101 12.86 -9.19 11.68
C LYS A 101 12.80 -10.42 12.58
N GLU A 102 13.35 -10.36 13.79
CA GLU A 102 13.37 -11.47 14.75
C GLU A 102 11.95 -11.88 15.20
N HIS A 103 11.02 -10.92 15.22
CA HIS A 103 9.63 -11.14 15.62
C HIS A 103 8.65 -11.26 14.43
N ASN A 104 9.15 -11.50 13.21
CA ASN A 104 8.33 -11.75 12.01
C ASN A 104 7.33 -10.64 11.63
N TRP A 105 7.64 -9.38 11.95
CA TRP A 105 6.87 -8.23 11.48
C TRP A 105 7.30 -7.80 10.08
N VAL A 106 8.60 -7.89 9.79
CA VAL A 106 9.21 -7.42 8.54
C VAL A 106 10.28 -8.39 8.06
N GLU A 107 10.25 -8.73 6.78
CA GLU A 107 11.37 -9.37 6.08
C GLU A 107 12.25 -8.31 5.40
N VAL A 108 13.56 -8.52 5.39
CA VAL A 108 14.52 -7.59 4.79
C VAL A 108 15.31 -8.30 3.69
N ILE A 109 15.14 -7.84 2.46
CA ILE A 109 15.78 -8.40 1.27
C ILE A 109 16.77 -7.37 0.70
N LYS A 110 17.98 -7.82 0.35
CA LYS A 110 18.99 -6.94 -0.25
C LYS A 110 18.64 -6.69 -1.73
N VAL A 111 18.59 -5.42 -2.14
CA VAL A 111 18.30 -5.02 -3.53
C VAL A 111 19.33 -4.00 -4.00
N GLY A 112 20.37 -4.48 -4.69
CA GLY A 112 21.50 -3.65 -5.08
C GLY A 112 22.12 -2.94 -3.87
N THR A 113 22.17 -1.60 -3.89
CA THR A 113 22.66 -0.79 -2.76
C THR A 113 21.59 -0.52 -1.69
N ALA A 114 20.32 -0.80 -1.96
CA ALA A 114 19.18 -0.60 -1.07
C ALA A 114 18.76 -1.88 -0.34
N ASN A 115 17.72 -1.79 0.47
CA ASN A 115 16.99 -2.91 1.06
C ASN A 115 15.49 -2.79 0.73
N ALA A 116 14.84 -3.91 0.48
CA ALA A 116 13.39 -4.04 0.50
C ALA A 116 12.94 -4.51 1.89
N TYR A 117 12.05 -3.75 2.51
CA TYR A 117 11.41 -4.06 3.79
C TYR A 117 9.99 -4.53 3.50
N VAL A 118 9.77 -5.84 3.50
CA VAL A 118 8.49 -6.47 3.20
C VAL A 118 7.74 -6.69 4.50
N ILE A 119 6.56 -6.10 4.64
CA ILE A 119 5.73 -6.21 5.84
C ILE A 119 4.95 -7.52 5.80
N ASN A 120 4.74 -8.12 6.96
CA ASN A 120 3.95 -9.33 7.09
C ASN A 120 2.49 -9.11 6.64
N SER A 121 2.13 -9.69 5.49
CA SER A 121 0.81 -9.55 4.86
C SER A 121 -0.33 -10.22 5.64
N ARG A 122 -0.02 -11.11 6.59
CA ARG A 122 -1.01 -11.68 7.51
C ARG A 122 -1.48 -10.66 8.56
N VAL A 123 -0.71 -9.59 8.74
CA VAL A 123 -0.96 -8.56 9.75
C VAL A 123 -1.40 -7.25 9.11
N PHE A 124 -0.65 -6.76 8.12
CA PHE A 124 -0.93 -5.51 7.40
C PHE A 124 -1.13 -5.82 5.92
N TRP A 125 -2.22 -5.35 5.33
CA TRP A 125 -2.45 -5.47 3.89
C TRP A 125 -3.23 -4.28 3.34
N GLN A 126 -3.13 -4.10 2.03
CA GLN A 126 -4.00 -3.21 1.27
C GLN A 126 -4.87 -4.07 0.38
N SER A 127 -6.11 -3.65 0.12
CA SER A 127 -6.93 -4.36 -0.86
C SER A 127 -6.31 -4.16 -2.23
N HIS A 128 -6.01 -5.25 -2.92
CA HIS A 128 -5.85 -5.19 -4.36
C HIS A 128 -7.25 -4.86 -4.90
N GLY A 129 -7.38 -3.74 -5.62
CA GLY A 129 -8.59 -3.51 -6.40
C GLY A 129 -8.62 -4.61 -7.45
N ASP A 130 -9.48 -5.61 -7.24
CA ASP A 130 -9.94 -6.52 -8.29
C ASP A 130 -10.76 -5.73 -9.33
#